data_AF-A0A8T4XHP9-F1
#
_entry.id   AF-A0A8T4XHP9-F1
#
_cell.length_a   1.000
_cell.length_b   1.000
_cell.length_c   1.000
_cell.angle_alpha   90.00
_cell.angle_beta   90.00
_cell.angle_gamma   90.00
#
_symmetry.space_group_name_H-M   'P 1'
#
loop_
_entity.id
_entity.type
_entity.pdbx_description
1 polymer ?
#
loop_
_entity_poly.entity_id
_entity_poly.type
_entity_poly.pdbx_seq_one_letter_code
_entity_poly.pdbx_strand_id
1 'polypeptide(L)'
;MTWQEVLKKVLSHKVSLEQTAAKILQIEDLRSMDIRTLDFSQFNYDFSVATDVLANYYPVTSEIRAPPSGSKILYDVEKIALYADKNLYNVCEGLGLGAPCEELIKAFRYAFSHAIRRHAIFHYLVERACRLMVENRYEEYRVKIYERRREMGHPNLEEALADAYSIVYVDLDLKNLQNFLPLPLKNNDLIIAFRKIIRAIFTANNRPMEYSHAKRFITEFESLRETENNPEEIKKLIAYSISLRGGRALDGVFKGLSWLFHEITAVEPVNFIEKTLPPKSPYPIKDFLVFLENFRSDDALFLTIFPPPTEEIKV
;
A
#
# COMPACT_ATOMS: atom_id res chain seq x y z
N MET A 1 -13.25 12.31 -11.40
CA MET A 1 -12.65 11.30 -12.29
C MET A 1 -12.73 9.97 -11.56
N THR A 2 -12.87 8.85 -12.25
CA THR A 2 -12.89 7.52 -11.63
C THR A 2 -11.49 6.93 -11.63
N TRP A 3 -11.21 5.97 -10.73
CA TRP A 3 -9.97 5.18 -10.78
C TRP A 3 -9.69 4.61 -12.17
N GLN A 4 -10.73 4.15 -12.87
CA GLN A 4 -10.60 3.59 -14.21
C GLN A 4 -10.07 4.61 -15.23
N GLU A 5 -10.42 5.89 -15.09
CA GLU A 5 -9.93 6.97 -15.95
C GLU A 5 -8.47 7.31 -15.65
N VAL A 6 -8.08 7.32 -14.36
CA VAL A 6 -6.68 7.47 -13.94
C VAL A 6 -5.82 6.34 -14.52
N LEU A 7 -6.26 5.09 -14.31
CA LEU A 7 -5.56 3.90 -14.78
C LEU A 7 -5.41 3.90 -16.30
N LYS A 8 -6.47 4.23 -17.06
CA LYS A 8 -6.39 4.36 -18.53
C LYS A 8 -5.31 5.35 -18.95
N LYS A 9 -5.20 6.50 -18.26
CA LYS A 9 -4.18 7.50 -18.56
C LYS A 9 -2.77 7.00 -18.28
N VAL A 10 -2.53 6.30 -17.17
CA VAL A 10 -1.24 5.64 -16.87
C VAL A 10 -0.87 4.62 -17.95
N LEU A 11 -1.82 3.77 -18.35
CA LEU A 11 -1.58 2.75 -19.38
C LEU A 11 -1.35 3.35 -20.78
N SER A 12 -1.94 4.50 -21.06
CA SER A 12 -1.78 5.22 -22.34
C SER A 12 -0.56 6.13 -22.40
N HIS A 13 0.11 6.37 -21.27
CA HIS A 13 1.29 7.23 -21.24
C HIS A 13 2.39 6.64 -22.14
N LYS A 14 3.08 7.49 -22.90
CA LYS A 14 4.09 7.00 -23.86
C LYS A 14 5.19 6.23 -23.11
N VAL A 15 5.56 5.06 -23.60
CA VAL A 15 6.73 4.33 -23.10
C VAL A 15 7.97 5.10 -23.56
N SER A 16 8.70 5.69 -22.61
CA SER A 16 9.83 6.59 -22.89
C SER A 16 11.20 5.90 -22.80
N LEU A 17 11.26 4.64 -22.35
CA LEU A 17 12.50 3.88 -22.35
C LEU A 17 12.95 3.65 -23.80
N GLU A 18 14.02 4.33 -24.20
CA GLU A 18 14.70 4.07 -25.46
C GLU A 18 15.10 2.59 -25.50
N GLN A 19 14.39 1.81 -26.32
CA GLN A 19 14.70 0.40 -26.57
C GLN A 19 15.99 0.31 -27.41
N THR A 20 17.12 0.66 -26.83
CA THR A 20 18.45 0.38 -27.39
C THR A 20 18.86 -1.09 -27.18
N ALA A 21 17.99 -1.90 -26.58
CA ALA A 21 18.27 -3.29 -26.30
C ALA A 21 18.29 -4.15 -27.58
N ALA A 22 19.35 -4.95 -27.73
CA ALA A 22 19.50 -5.90 -28.83
C ALA A 22 18.46 -7.04 -28.83
N LYS A 23 17.75 -7.25 -27.71
CA LYS A 23 16.74 -8.29 -27.53
C LYS A 23 15.52 -7.70 -26.81
N ILE A 24 14.34 -7.91 -27.41
CA ILE A 24 13.04 -7.62 -26.81
C ILE A 24 12.46 -8.92 -26.25
N LEU A 25 12.09 -8.91 -24.97
CA LEU A 25 11.40 -9.99 -24.29
C LEU A 25 9.93 -9.98 -24.69
N GLN A 26 9.49 -11.05 -25.35
CA GLN A 26 8.08 -11.26 -25.68
C GLN A 26 7.35 -11.88 -24.49
N ILE A 27 6.04 -11.64 -24.39
CA ILE A 27 5.23 -12.21 -23.31
C ILE A 27 5.23 -13.75 -23.37
N GLU A 28 5.29 -14.32 -24.57
CA GLU A 28 5.33 -15.76 -24.81
C GLU A 28 6.58 -16.42 -24.22
N ASP A 29 7.71 -15.71 -24.18
CA ASP A 29 8.98 -16.21 -23.62
C ASP A 29 8.85 -16.52 -22.12
N LEU A 30 7.92 -15.84 -21.44
CA LEU A 30 7.62 -16.06 -20.02
C LEU A 30 6.86 -17.39 -19.78
N ARG A 31 6.24 -18.00 -20.80
CA ARG A 31 5.50 -19.28 -20.65
C ARG A 31 6.40 -20.42 -20.22
N SER A 32 7.65 -20.40 -20.66
CA SER A 32 8.66 -21.42 -20.36
C SER A 32 9.41 -21.17 -19.05
N MET A 33 9.20 -20.01 -18.41
CA MET A 33 9.89 -19.66 -17.18
C MET A 33 9.09 -20.07 -15.95
N ASP A 34 9.73 -20.74 -14.98
CA ASP A 34 9.12 -20.90 -13.66
C ASP A 34 9.34 -19.65 -12.82
N ILE A 35 8.53 -18.63 -13.07
CA ILE A 35 8.61 -17.32 -12.43
C ILE A 35 8.48 -17.41 -10.89
N ARG A 36 7.92 -18.51 -10.38
CA ARG A 36 7.82 -18.76 -8.93
C ARG A 36 9.16 -19.05 -8.27
N THR A 37 10.18 -19.43 -9.03
CA THR A 37 11.53 -19.71 -8.51
C THR A 37 12.45 -18.51 -8.58
N LEU A 38 12.07 -17.45 -9.31
CA LEU A 38 12.87 -16.24 -9.41
C LEU A 38 12.94 -15.53 -8.05
N ASP A 39 14.17 -15.26 -7.63
CA ASP A 39 14.49 -14.42 -6.48
C ASP A 39 14.64 -12.98 -6.94
N PHE A 40 13.67 -12.17 -6.57
CA PHE A 40 13.64 -10.76 -6.91
C PHE A 40 14.38 -9.89 -5.89
N SER A 41 14.80 -10.44 -4.74
CA SER A 41 15.47 -9.67 -3.68
C SER A 41 16.89 -9.21 -4.02
N GLN A 42 17.49 -9.78 -5.08
CA GLN A 42 18.88 -9.55 -5.47
C GLN A 42 19.04 -8.38 -6.44
N PHE A 43 17.95 -7.82 -6.96
CA PHE A 43 18.00 -6.74 -7.94
C PHE A 43 18.16 -5.38 -7.25
N ASN A 44 18.95 -4.50 -7.90
CA ASN A 44 19.08 -3.12 -7.47
C ASN A 44 17.87 -2.32 -7.99
N TYR A 45 16.80 -2.30 -7.20
CA TYR A 45 15.64 -1.45 -7.46
C TYR A 45 16.01 -0.01 -7.20
N ASP A 46 16.02 0.85 -8.21
CA ASP A 46 16.17 2.29 -8.00
C ASP A 46 14.80 2.92 -7.72
N PHE A 47 14.26 2.64 -6.53
CA PHE A 47 13.00 3.18 -6.04
C PHE A 47 13.20 4.03 -4.78
N SER A 48 14.11 4.99 -4.92
CA SER A 48 14.48 5.99 -3.92
C SER A 48 13.43 7.11 -3.70
N VAL A 49 12.30 7.05 -4.41
CA VAL A 49 11.22 8.05 -4.30
C VAL A 49 10.21 7.65 -3.24
N ALA A 50 9.68 8.64 -2.50
CA ALA A 50 8.57 8.43 -1.58
C ALA A 50 7.29 8.03 -2.35
N THR A 51 6.46 7.14 -1.78
CA THR A 51 5.25 6.65 -2.47
C THR A 51 4.21 7.77 -2.63
N ASP A 52 4.14 8.68 -1.67
CA ASP A 52 3.21 9.82 -1.67
C ASP A 52 3.51 10.83 -2.81
N VAL A 53 4.75 10.90 -3.31
CA VAL A 53 5.11 11.67 -4.51
C VAL A 53 4.40 11.14 -5.76
N LEU A 54 4.00 9.86 -5.76
CA LEU A 54 3.28 9.22 -6.86
C LEU A 54 1.75 9.34 -6.70
N ALA A 55 1.26 9.32 -5.46
CA ALA A 55 -0.15 9.57 -5.15
C ALA A 55 -0.31 10.25 -3.80
N ASN A 56 -0.82 11.49 -3.81
CA ASN A 56 -1.01 12.28 -2.60
C ASN A 56 -2.44 12.15 -2.08
N TYR A 57 -2.59 11.78 -0.82
CA TYR A 57 -3.86 11.82 -0.11
C TYR A 57 -4.11 13.19 0.53
N TYR A 58 -5.31 13.73 0.33
CA TYR A 58 -5.80 14.96 0.92
C TYR A 58 -7.02 14.65 1.78
N PRO A 59 -6.93 14.85 3.11
CA PRO A 59 -8.05 14.62 4.00
C PRO A 59 -9.08 15.73 3.87
N VAL A 60 -10.30 15.45 4.36
CA VAL A 60 -11.46 16.35 4.27
C VAL A 60 -11.20 17.74 4.89
N THR A 61 -10.24 17.85 5.80
CA THR A 61 -9.95 19.08 6.57
C THR A 61 -8.79 19.92 6.02
N SER A 62 -8.16 19.53 4.91
CA SER A 62 -7.05 20.29 4.32
C SER A 62 -7.53 21.54 3.54
N GLU A 63 -7.78 22.62 4.30
CA GLU A 63 -7.90 24.05 3.94
C GLU A 63 -8.95 24.55 2.91
N ILE A 64 -9.89 25.33 3.44
CA ILE A 64 -10.42 26.64 2.98
C ILE A 64 -10.28 26.94 1.46
N ARG A 65 -11.39 26.75 0.71
CA ARG A 65 -11.68 27.11 -0.71
C ARG A 65 -11.80 25.98 -1.73
N ALA A 66 -11.90 24.72 -1.31
CA ALA A 66 -12.46 23.67 -2.18
C ALA A 66 -13.96 23.47 -1.90
N PRO A 67 -14.78 23.00 -2.87
CA PRO A 67 -16.19 22.69 -2.64
C PRO A 67 -16.33 21.64 -1.51
N PRO A 68 -17.53 21.41 -0.96
CA PRO A 68 -17.77 20.53 0.18
C PRO A 68 -17.66 19.03 -0.19
N SER A 69 -16.56 18.62 -0.82
CA SER A 69 -16.41 17.32 -1.47
C SER A 69 -15.28 16.51 -0.85
N GLY A 70 -15.57 15.83 0.27
CA GLY A 70 -14.87 14.64 0.74
C GLY A 70 -13.34 14.68 0.85
N SER A 71 -12.74 13.51 1.07
CA SER A 71 -11.29 13.32 0.93
C SER A 71 -10.94 13.08 -0.54
N LYS A 72 -9.65 13.20 -0.88
CA LYS A 72 -9.19 13.17 -2.27
C LYS A 72 -7.84 12.50 -2.43
N ILE A 73 -7.62 11.81 -3.55
CA ILE A 73 -6.32 11.28 -3.97
C ILE A 73 -5.91 11.92 -5.30
N LEU A 74 -4.71 12.48 -5.36
CA LEU A 74 -4.09 13.02 -6.57
C LEU A 74 -2.96 12.13 -7.07
N TYR A 75 -3.12 11.55 -8.26
CA TYR A 75 -2.13 10.69 -8.90
C TYR A 75 -1.22 11.46 -9.87
N ASP A 76 0.08 11.26 -9.74
CA ASP A 76 1.09 11.74 -10.69
C ASP A 76 1.32 10.67 -11.77
N VAL A 77 0.52 10.74 -12.84
CA VAL A 77 0.46 9.71 -13.89
C VAL A 77 1.80 9.51 -14.59
N GLU A 78 2.53 10.60 -14.86
CA GLU A 78 3.83 10.56 -15.51
C GLU A 78 4.84 9.82 -14.64
N LYS A 79 4.93 10.17 -13.35
CA LYS A 79 5.86 9.47 -12.45
C LYS A 79 5.47 8.01 -12.23
N ILE A 80 4.19 7.70 -12.06
CA ILE A 80 3.75 6.31 -11.92
C ILE A 80 4.19 5.48 -13.13
N ALA A 81 3.97 5.98 -14.35
CA ALA A 81 4.39 5.31 -15.57
C ALA A 81 5.93 5.18 -15.64
N LEU A 82 6.65 6.27 -15.39
CA LEU A 82 8.12 6.30 -15.43
C LEU A 82 8.75 5.30 -14.46
N TYR A 83 8.31 5.28 -13.19
CA TYR A 83 8.87 4.38 -12.18
C TYR A 83 8.43 2.92 -12.39
N ALA A 84 7.22 2.67 -12.88
CA ALA A 84 6.81 1.32 -13.26
C ALA A 84 7.72 0.76 -14.36
N ASP A 85 7.90 1.54 -15.43
CA ASP A 85 8.72 1.16 -16.58
C ASP A 85 10.17 0.89 -16.18
N LYS A 86 10.78 1.84 -15.46
CA LYS A 86 12.17 1.74 -15.00
C LYS A 86 12.40 0.52 -14.12
N ASN A 87 11.51 0.26 -13.16
CA ASN A 87 11.67 -0.90 -12.27
C ASN A 87 11.48 -2.23 -13.01
N LEU A 88 10.52 -2.32 -13.95
CA LEU A 88 10.37 -3.52 -14.76
C LEU A 88 11.60 -3.76 -15.64
N TYR A 89 12.11 -2.70 -16.28
CA TYR A 89 13.31 -2.79 -17.11
C TYR A 89 14.50 -3.33 -16.31
N ASN A 90 14.78 -2.75 -15.13
CA ASN A 90 15.88 -3.20 -14.27
C ASN A 90 15.74 -4.68 -13.86
N VAL A 91 14.51 -5.15 -13.63
CA VAL A 91 14.24 -6.57 -13.33
C VAL A 91 14.52 -7.45 -14.54
N CYS A 92 14.02 -7.08 -15.72
CA CYS A 92 14.23 -7.86 -16.94
C CYS A 92 15.70 -7.88 -17.36
N GLU A 93 16.41 -6.77 -17.22
CA GLU A 93 17.85 -6.66 -17.45
C GLU A 93 18.65 -7.51 -16.45
N GLY A 94 18.35 -7.40 -15.16
CA GLY A 94 19.00 -8.19 -14.11
C GLY A 94 18.80 -9.70 -14.27
N LEU A 95 17.68 -10.12 -14.86
CA LEU A 95 17.40 -11.53 -15.21
C LEU A 95 18.02 -11.96 -16.55
N GLY A 96 18.67 -11.06 -17.29
CA GLY A 96 19.24 -11.34 -18.62
C GLY A 96 18.18 -11.61 -19.70
N LEU A 97 16.95 -11.13 -19.51
CA LEU A 97 15.83 -11.40 -20.41
C LEU A 97 15.76 -10.44 -21.60
N GLY A 98 16.40 -9.27 -21.49
CA GLY A 98 16.31 -8.17 -22.47
C GLY A 98 15.28 -7.13 -22.06
N ALA A 99 14.96 -6.21 -22.97
CA ALA A 99 13.97 -5.16 -22.69
C ALA A 99 12.53 -5.73 -22.75
N PRO A 100 11.64 -5.39 -21.80
CA PRO A 100 10.25 -5.83 -21.85
C PRO A 100 9.50 -5.23 -23.04
N CYS A 101 8.63 -6.01 -23.69
CA CYS A 101 7.72 -5.49 -24.70
C CYS A 101 6.64 -4.56 -24.11
N GLU A 102 5.96 -3.80 -24.96
CA GLU A 102 4.99 -2.78 -24.54
C GLU A 102 3.81 -3.38 -23.76
N GLU A 103 3.33 -4.55 -24.14
CA GLU A 103 2.24 -5.25 -23.45
C GLU A 103 2.65 -5.63 -22.02
N LEU A 104 3.88 -6.09 -21.83
CA LEU A 104 4.40 -6.46 -20.50
C LEU A 104 4.58 -5.20 -19.63
N ILE A 105 5.06 -4.11 -20.23
CA ILE A 105 5.16 -2.80 -19.58
C ILE A 105 3.77 -2.34 -19.10
N LYS A 106 2.76 -2.36 -19.97
CA LYS A 106 1.38 -1.99 -19.61
C LYS A 106 0.80 -2.90 -18.53
N ALA A 107 1.06 -4.21 -18.61
CA ALA A 107 0.62 -5.16 -17.60
C ALA A 107 1.25 -4.88 -16.22
N PHE A 108 2.54 -4.54 -16.20
CA PHE A 108 3.20 -4.17 -14.95
C PHE A 108 2.75 -2.79 -14.43
N ARG A 109 2.57 -1.79 -15.31
CA ARG A 109 1.99 -0.50 -14.94
C ARG A 109 0.64 -0.66 -14.27
N TYR A 110 -0.22 -1.57 -14.74
CA TYR A 110 -1.48 -1.90 -14.09
C TYR A 110 -1.23 -2.33 -12.63
N ALA A 111 -0.33 -3.29 -12.43
CA ALA A 111 -0.06 -3.82 -11.10
C ALA A 111 0.57 -2.77 -10.16
N PHE A 112 1.56 -2.05 -10.66
CA PHE A 112 2.25 -0.99 -9.94
C PHE A 112 1.29 0.14 -9.55
N SER A 113 0.43 0.59 -10.47
CA SER A 113 -0.58 1.63 -10.19
C SER A 113 -1.54 1.22 -9.08
N HIS A 114 -1.95 -0.05 -9.05
CA HIS A 114 -2.79 -0.58 -7.97
C HIS A 114 -2.08 -0.61 -6.62
N ALA A 115 -0.77 -0.90 -6.59
CA ALA A 115 0.01 -0.78 -5.36
C ALA A 115 0.06 0.69 -4.88
N ILE A 116 0.31 1.65 -5.78
CA ILE A 116 0.29 3.08 -5.46
C ILE A 116 -1.09 3.53 -4.93
N ARG A 117 -2.17 3.10 -5.57
CA ARG A 117 -3.53 3.36 -5.11
C ARG A 117 -3.81 2.80 -3.72
N ARG A 118 -3.43 1.56 -3.45
CA ARG A 118 -3.63 0.93 -2.13
C ARG A 118 -2.88 1.66 -1.03
N HIS A 119 -1.68 2.14 -1.31
CA HIS A 119 -0.92 3.00 -0.40
C HIS A 119 -1.72 4.27 -0.09
N ALA A 120 -2.19 5.00 -1.10
CA ALA A 120 -2.97 6.23 -0.89
C ALA A 120 -4.30 5.98 -0.16
N ILE A 121 -4.98 4.87 -0.47
CA ILE A 121 -6.21 4.44 0.23
C ILE A 121 -5.94 4.15 1.71
N PHE A 122 -4.76 3.67 2.09
CA PHE A 122 -4.45 3.42 3.50
C PHE A 122 -4.63 4.68 4.35
N HIS A 123 -4.17 5.84 3.90
CA HIS A 123 -4.36 7.11 4.61
C HIS A 123 -5.84 7.47 4.80
N TYR A 124 -6.66 7.21 3.77
CA TYR A 124 -8.12 7.31 3.89
C TYR A 124 -8.68 6.37 4.94
N LEU A 125 -8.21 5.13 5.00
CA LEU A 125 -8.63 4.17 6.02
C LEU A 125 -8.23 4.65 7.42
N VAL A 126 -7.06 5.27 7.58
CA VAL A 126 -6.66 5.86 8.86
C VAL A 126 -7.59 7.01 9.25
N GLU A 127 -7.88 7.93 8.33
CA GLU A 127 -8.84 9.02 8.58
C GLU A 127 -10.23 8.48 8.94
N ARG A 128 -10.73 7.51 8.16
CA ARG A 128 -12.02 6.85 8.39
C ARG A 128 -12.06 6.22 9.78
N ALA A 129 -11.01 5.51 10.17
CA ALA A 129 -10.91 4.90 11.48
C ALA A 129 -10.99 5.95 12.60
N CYS A 130 -10.30 7.08 12.46
CA CYS A 130 -10.36 8.16 13.44
C CYS A 130 -11.77 8.73 13.63
N ARG A 131 -12.50 8.86 12.53
CA ARG A 131 -13.88 9.37 12.56
C ARG A 131 -14.89 8.37 13.12
N LEU A 132 -14.54 7.08 13.15
CA LEU A 132 -15.33 6.03 13.78
C LEU A 132 -15.08 5.93 15.29
N MET A 133 -14.04 6.58 15.82
CA MET A 133 -13.77 6.63 17.26
C MET A 133 -14.65 7.67 17.97
N VAL A 134 -14.67 7.61 19.31
CA VAL A 134 -15.40 8.57 20.17
C VAL A 134 -14.95 10.01 19.92
N GLU A 135 -13.64 10.22 19.73
CA GLU A 135 -13.04 11.51 19.44
C GLU A 135 -12.33 11.46 18.08
N ASN A 136 -12.75 12.32 17.15
CA ASN A 136 -12.05 12.47 15.87
C ASN A 136 -10.79 13.33 16.06
N ARG A 137 -9.64 12.66 16.22
CA ARG A 137 -8.32 13.32 16.40
C ARG A 137 -7.44 13.32 15.15
N TYR A 138 -7.97 12.99 13.97
CA TYR A 138 -7.14 12.82 12.77
C TYR A 138 -6.36 14.08 12.39
N GLU A 139 -7.01 15.25 12.38
CA GLU A 139 -6.35 16.52 12.06
C GLU A 139 -5.25 16.87 13.07
N GLU A 140 -5.52 16.65 14.35
CA GLU A 140 -4.54 16.87 15.41
C GLU A 140 -3.33 15.94 15.25
N TYR A 141 -3.56 14.66 14.95
CA TYR A 141 -2.53 13.67 14.64
C TYR A 141 -1.69 14.08 13.41
N ARG A 142 -2.34 14.52 12.33
CA ARG A 142 -1.66 14.92 11.10
C ARG A 142 -0.69 16.08 11.34
N VAL A 143 -1.14 17.12 12.04
CA VAL A 143 -0.31 18.29 12.34
C VAL A 143 0.76 17.99 13.40
N LYS A 144 0.39 17.38 14.53
CA LYS A 144 1.31 17.25 15.67
C LYS A 144 2.31 16.12 15.54
N ILE A 145 2.05 15.10 14.72
CA ILE A 145 2.89 13.91 14.61
C ILE A 145 3.34 13.69 13.18
N TYR A 146 2.40 13.52 12.24
CA TYR A 146 2.74 13.12 10.88
C TYR A 146 3.60 14.16 10.16
N GLU A 147 3.15 15.41 10.10
CA GLU A 147 3.85 16.51 9.41
C GLU A 147 5.15 16.88 10.11
N ARG A 148 5.14 16.97 11.45
CA ARG A 148 6.35 17.24 12.22
C ARG A 148 7.44 16.19 12.00
N ARG A 149 7.07 14.91 11.90
CA ARG A 149 8.06 13.85 11.60
C ARG A 149 8.69 14.05 10.23
N ARG A 150 7.87 14.37 9.22
CA ARG A 150 8.33 14.66 7.88
C ARG A 150 9.31 15.85 7.87
N GLU A 151 8.97 16.94 8.56
CA GLU A 151 9.84 18.12 8.70
C GLU A 151 11.17 17.80 9.40
N MET A 152 11.15 16.91 10.40
CA MET A 152 12.34 16.45 11.12
C MET A 152 13.13 15.34 10.38
N GLY A 153 12.63 14.84 9.24
CA GLY A 153 13.22 13.70 8.55
C GLY A 153 13.17 12.39 9.36
N HIS A 154 12.21 12.28 10.28
CA HIS A 154 12.01 11.10 11.11
C HIS A 154 11.08 10.10 10.42
N PRO A 155 11.28 8.78 10.63
CA PRO A 155 10.43 7.77 10.02
C PRO A 155 8.98 7.91 10.47
N ASN A 156 8.06 7.84 9.50
CA ASN A 156 6.64 7.92 9.73
C ASN A 156 6.01 6.52 9.77
N LEU A 157 5.32 6.21 10.87
CA LEU A 157 4.68 4.90 11.06
C LEU A 157 3.54 4.66 10.05
N GLU A 158 2.77 5.70 9.73
CA GLU A 158 1.65 5.61 8.78
C GLU A 158 2.14 5.24 7.38
N GLU A 159 3.24 5.84 6.92
CA GLU A 159 3.85 5.57 5.60
C GLU A 159 4.37 4.12 5.49
N ALA A 160 5.08 3.64 6.53
CA ALA A 160 5.57 2.27 6.57
C ALA A 160 4.40 1.26 6.57
N LEU A 161 3.32 1.55 7.28
CA LEU A 161 2.12 0.72 7.29
C LEU A 161 1.37 0.78 5.96
N ALA A 162 1.31 1.94 5.30
CA ALA A 162 0.68 2.11 4.00
C ALA A 162 1.35 1.27 2.91
N ASP A 163 2.69 1.24 2.88
CA ASP A 163 3.44 0.36 1.99
C ASP A 163 3.20 -1.12 2.30
N ALA A 164 3.20 -1.51 3.58
CA ALA A 164 2.92 -2.89 3.97
C ALA A 164 1.50 -3.33 3.58
N TYR A 165 0.50 -2.48 3.81
CA TYR A 165 -0.87 -2.68 3.37
C TYR A 165 -0.95 -2.84 1.84
N SER A 166 -0.30 -1.94 1.10
CA SER A 166 -0.24 -1.99 -0.36
C SER A 166 0.31 -3.33 -0.89
N ILE A 167 1.46 -3.77 -0.37
CA ILE A 167 2.09 -5.04 -0.75
C ILE A 167 1.15 -6.22 -0.57
N VAL A 168 0.40 -6.24 0.54
CA VAL A 168 -0.46 -7.38 0.90
C VAL A 168 -1.76 -7.41 0.12
N TYR A 169 -2.38 -6.25 -0.14
CA TYR A 169 -3.72 -6.16 -0.72
C TYR A 169 -3.73 -5.90 -2.23
N VAL A 170 -2.60 -5.58 -2.86
CA VAL A 170 -2.53 -5.31 -4.31
C VAL A 170 -3.11 -6.44 -5.16
N ASP A 171 -2.95 -7.70 -4.73
CA ASP A 171 -3.35 -8.86 -5.52
C ASP A 171 -4.87 -9.02 -5.70
N LEU A 172 -5.67 -8.44 -4.81
CA LEU A 172 -7.13 -8.39 -4.96
C LEU A 172 -7.51 -7.63 -6.24
N ASP A 173 -6.73 -6.60 -6.56
CA ASP A 173 -6.96 -5.77 -7.75
C ASP A 173 -6.38 -6.39 -9.03
N LEU A 174 -5.36 -7.24 -8.90
CA LEU A 174 -4.71 -7.90 -10.04
C LEU A 174 -5.57 -9.01 -10.67
N LYS A 175 -6.57 -9.53 -9.96
CA LYS A 175 -7.49 -10.55 -10.50
C LYS A 175 -8.19 -10.09 -11.79
N ASN A 176 -8.41 -8.78 -11.93
CA ASN A 176 -9.07 -8.18 -13.10
C ASN A 176 -8.12 -7.84 -14.25
N LEU A 177 -6.81 -8.12 -14.14
CA LEU A 177 -5.81 -7.75 -15.15
C LEU A 177 -6.19 -8.21 -16.58
N GLN A 178 -6.64 -9.46 -16.72
CA GLN A 178 -7.04 -10.02 -18.03
C GLN A 178 -8.24 -9.33 -18.67
N ASN A 179 -9.13 -8.72 -17.87
CA ASN A 179 -10.26 -7.96 -18.39
C ASN A 179 -9.81 -6.63 -19.01
N PHE A 180 -8.67 -6.08 -18.56
CA PHE A 180 -8.11 -4.83 -19.04
C PHE A 180 -7.08 -5.01 -20.15
N LEU A 181 -6.27 -6.06 -20.06
CA LEU A 181 -5.22 -6.39 -21.01
C LEU A 181 -5.30 -7.89 -21.33
N PRO A 182 -5.81 -8.29 -22.51
CA PRO A 182 -5.87 -9.69 -22.90
C PRO A 182 -4.45 -10.19 -23.20
N LEU A 183 -3.86 -10.91 -22.25
CA LEU A 183 -2.49 -11.41 -22.35
C LEU A 183 -2.47 -12.91 -22.71
N PRO A 184 -1.50 -13.37 -23.53
CA PRO A 184 -1.35 -14.77 -23.91
C PRO A 184 -0.76 -15.67 -22.79
N LEU A 185 -0.95 -15.35 -21.51
CA LEU A 185 -0.43 -16.11 -20.36
C LEU A 185 -1.55 -16.56 -19.41
N LYS A 186 -1.28 -17.63 -18.64
CA LYS A 186 -2.11 -17.97 -17.48
C LYS A 186 -1.97 -16.84 -16.45
N ASN A 187 -3.09 -16.22 -16.08
CA ASN A 187 -3.15 -15.02 -15.24
C ASN A 187 -2.36 -15.16 -13.93
N ASN A 188 -2.44 -16.33 -13.30
CA ASN A 188 -1.90 -16.54 -11.96
C ASN A 188 -0.37 -16.41 -11.89
N ASP A 189 0.36 -16.91 -12.89
CA ASP A 189 1.83 -16.88 -12.85
C ASP A 189 2.36 -15.45 -12.99
N LEU A 190 1.73 -14.64 -13.85
CA LEU A 190 2.08 -13.24 -14.03
C LEU A 190 1.70 -12.39 -12.79
N ILE A 191 0.53 -12.65 -12.20
CA ILE A 191 0.13 -12.01 -10.93
C ILE A 191 1.15 -12.32 -9.83
N ILE A 192 1.57 -13.58 -9.69
CA ILE A 192 2.57 -13.97 -8.69
C ILE A 192 3.90 -13.22 -8.96
N ALA A 193 4.33 -13.15 -10.21
CA ALA A 193 5.53 -12.42 -10.62
C ALA A 193 5.47 -10.95 -10.20
N PHE A 194 4.41 -10.24 -10.60
CA PHE A 194 4.25 -8.82 -10.32
C PHE A 194 4.14 -8.54 -8.82
N ARG A 195 3.47 -9.39 -8.05
CA ARG A 195 3.45 -9.27 -6.58
C ARG A 195 4.84 -9.37 -5.97
N LYS A 196 5.65 -10.33 -6.43
CA LYS A 196 7.02 -10.46 -5.93
C LYS A 196 7.87 -9.25 -6.29
N ILE A 197 7.76 -8.76 -7.53
CA ILE A 197 8.46 -7.54 -7.98
C ILE A 197 8.03 -6.33 -7.14
N ILE A 198 6.72 -6.11 -6.95
CA ILE A 198 6.19 -5.01 -6.12
C ILE A 198 6.69 -5.12 -4.68
N ARG A 199 6.62 -6.32 -4.08
CA ARG A 199 7.15 -6.56 -2.73
C ARG A 199 8.63 -6.21 -2.64
N ALA A 200 9.43 -6.62 -3.62
CA ALA A 200 10.86 -6.33 -3.66
C ALA A 200 11.14 -4.82 -3.82
N ILE A 201 10.41 -4.13 -4.69
CA ILE A 201 10.50 -2.67 -4.88
C ILE A 201 10.20 -1.92 -3.57
N PHE A 202 9.08 -2.23 -2.92
CA PHE A 202 8.61 -1.48 -1.75
C PHE A 202 9.40 -1.81 -0.48
N THR A 203 10.15 -2.92 -0.47
CA THR A 203 11.02 -3.33 0.64
C THR A 203 12.51 -3.11 0.36
N ALA A 204 12.85 -2.46 -0.76
CA ALA A 204 14.22 -2.19 -1.16
C ALA A 204 14.97 -1.34 -0.10
N ASN A 205 16.28 -1.56 0.03
CA ASN A 205 17.06 -0.89 1.07
C ASN A 205 17.29 0.62 0.81
N ASN A 206 17.08 1.09 -0.42
CA ASN A 206 17.22 2.48 -0.82
C ASN A 206 15.91 3.29 -0.75
N ARG A 207 14.84 2.71 -0.20
CA ARG A 207 13.60 3.43 0.12
C ARG A 207 13.89 4.59 1.07
N PRO A 208 13.17 5.73 0.98
CA PRO A 208 13.30 6.78 1.99
C PRO A 208 13.00 6.24 3.39
N MET A 209 13.60 6.85 4.41
CA MET A 209 13.59 6.34 5.79
C MET A 209 12.18 6.01 6.29
N GLU A 210 11.19 6.85 5.97
CA GLU A 210 9.77 6.69 6.33
C GLU A 210 9.16 5.36 5.83
N TYR A 211 9.60 4.88 4.68
CA TYR A 211 9.08 3.68 4.02
C TYR A 211 9.90 2.43 4.28
N SER A 212 11.18 2.60 4.63
CA SER A 212 12.16 1.51 4.81
C SER A 212 11.75 0.44 5.84
N HIS A 213 10.77 0.77 6.69
CA HIS A 213 10.26 -0.10 7.73
C HIS A 213 9.04 -0.94 7.32
N ALA A 214 8.51 -0.80 6.10
CA ALA A 214 7.33 -1.54 5.63
C ALA A 214 7.44 -3.06 5.85
N LYS A 215 8.63 -3.64 5.61
CA LYS A 215 8.91 -5.08 5.82
C LYS A 215 8.58 -5.59 7.22
N ARG A 216 8.61 -4.73 8.24
CA ARG A 216 8.30 -5.08 9.64
C ARG A 216 6.81 -5.36 9.85
N PHE A 217 5.95 -4.83 8.99
CA PHE A 217 4.50 -4.84 9.18
C PHE A 217 3.75 -5.71 8.17
N ILE A 218 4.45 -6.28 7.17
CA ILE A 218 3.83 -7.13 6.15
C ILE A 218 3.08 -8.30 6.78
N THR A 219 3.69 -9.00 7.73
CA THR A 219 3.06 -10.15 8.40
C THR A 219 1.82 -9.76 9.20
N GLU A 220 1.74 -8.53 9.71
CA GLU A 220 0.54 -8.05 10.40
C GLU A 220 -0.64 -7.98 9.43
N PHE A 221 -0.43 -7.41 8.23
CA PHE A 221 -1.48 -7.33 7.22
C PHE A 221 -1.76 -8.68 6.55
N GLU A 222 -0.77 -9.56 6.37
CA GLU A 222 -0.99 -10.94 5.92
C GLU A 222 -1.93 -11.67 6.91
N SER A 223 -1.65 -11.54 8.21
CA SER A 223 -2.51 -12.09 9.27
C SER A 223 -3.92 -11.51 9.24
N LEU A 224 -4.05 -10.18 9.08
CA LEU A 224 -5.36 -9.52 8.99
C LEU A 224 -6.17 -10.06 7.79
N ARG A 225 -5.50 -10.21 6.65
CA ARG A 225 -6.11 -10.68 5.41
C ARG A 225 -6.54 -12.16 5.48
N GLU A 226 -5.76 -13.03 6.11
CA GLU A 226 -6.12 -14.44 6.29
C GLU A 226 -7.44 -14.59 7.07
N THR A 227 -7.74 -13.64 7.97
CA THR A 227 -9.00 -13.61 8.74
C THR A 227 -10.19 -13.00 7.99
N GLU A 228 -10.01 -12.46 6.77
CA GLU A 228 -11.05 -11.80 5.97
C GLU A 228 -12.27 -12.69 5.68
N ASN A 229 -12.04 -14.00 5.46
CA ASN A 229 -13.09 -14.94 5.10
C ASN A 229 -13.70 -15.70 6.29
N ASN A 230 -13.30 -15.36 7.52
CA ASN A 230 -13.84 -16.00 8.72
C ASN A 230 -14.07 -14.98 9.85
N PRO A 231 -15.22 -14.28 9.85
CA PRO A 231 -15.57 -13.29 10.88
C PRO A 231 -15.57 -13.86 12.31
N GLU A 232 -15.75 -15.18 12.47
CA GLU A 232 -15.66 -15.84 13.76
C GLU A 232 -14.20 -15.94 14.26
N GLU A 233 -13.19 -15.96 13.39
CA GLU A 233 -11.78 -15.90 13.80
C GLU A 233 -11.42 -14.55 14.41
N ILE A 234 -12.05 -13.46 13.96
CA ILE A 234 -11.92 -12.15 14.61
C ILE A 234 -12.55 -12.16 15.99
N LYS A 235 -13.76 -12.71 16.13
CA LYS A 235 -14.39 -12.88 17.46
C LYS A 235 -13.54 -13.76 18.37
N LYS A 236 -12.87 -14.78 17.81
CA LYS A 236 -11.87 -15.57 18.52
C LYS A 236 -10.65 -14.73 18.88
N LEU A 237 -10.16 -13.82 18.03
CA LEU A 237 -9.09 -12.88 18.39
C LEU A 237 -9.48 -12.03 19.62
N ILE A 238 -10.76 -11.65 19.77
CA ILE A 238 -11.28 -11.01 21.01
C ILE A 238 -11.13 -11.97 22.20
N ALA A 239 -11.62 -13.20 22.09
CA ALA A 239 -11.53 -14.20 23.15
C ALA A 239 -10.06 -14.57 23.50
N TYR A 240 -9.20 -14.67 22.50
CA TYR A 240 -7.76 -14.93 22.63
C TYR A 240 -7.03 -13.75 23.25
N SER A 241 -7.40 -12.50 22.93
CA SER A 241 -6.80 -11.30 23.54
C SER A 241 -7.05 -11.23 25.05
N ILE A 242 -8.23 -11.68 25.52
CA ILE A 242 -8.56 -11.77 26.96
C ILE A 242 -7.75 -12.88 27.64
N SER A 243 -7.35 -13.91 26.88
CA SER A 243 -6.68 -15.11 27.37
C SER A 243 -5.14 -15.04 27.33
N LEU A 244 -4.57 -14.24 26.44
CA LEU A 244 -3.14 -14.14 26.18
C LEU A 244 -2.54 -12.95 26.94
N ARG A 245 -1.49 -13.18 27.73
CA ARG A 245 -0.72 -12.11 28.41
C ARG A 245 0.55 -11.78 27.63
N GLY A 246 0.90 -10.50 27.53
CA GLY A 246 2.17 -10.03 26.93
C GLY A 246 2.18 -10.04 25.39
N GLY A 247 3.36 -9.93 24.77
CA GLY A 247 3.56 -9.76 23.30
C GLY A 247 3.09 -10.89 22.38
N ARG A 248 2.26 -11.82 22.86
CA ARG A 248 1.49 -12.79 22.06
C ARG A 248 0.00 -12.46 22.00
N ALA A 249 -0.46 -11.42 22.69
CA ALA A 249 -1.82 -10.90 22.60
C ALA A 249 -2.05 -10.13 21.28
N LEU A 250 -3.30 -9.71 21.05
CA LEU A 250 -3.74 -9.06 19.80
C LEU A 250 -2.89 -7.86 19.39
N ASP A 251 -2.50 -7.04 20.36
CA ASP A 251 -1.61 -5.90 20.22
C ASP A 251 -0.18 -6.30 19.83
N GLY A 252 0.27 -7.47 20.27
CA GLY A 252 1.55 -8.06 19.84
C GLY A 252 1.53 -8.56 18.40
N VAL A 253 0.40 -9.11 17.94
CA VAL A 253 0.21 -9.57 16.55
C VAL A 253 0.15 -8.38 15.58
N PHE A 254 -0.60 -7.33 15.96
CA PHE A 254 -0.79 -6.12 15.16
C PHE A 254 -0.03 -4.94 15.77
N LYS A 255 1.26 -5.11 16.03
CA LYS A 255 2.07 -4.17 16.80
C LYS A 255 2.19 -2.80 16.14
N GLY A 256 2.45 -2.75 14.84
CA GLY A 256 2.51 -1.51 14.08
C GLY A 256 1.17 -0.77 14.11
N LEU A 257 0.07 -1.48 13.84
CA LEU A 257 -1.28 -0.93 13.91
C LEU A 257 -1.66 -0.48 15.34
N SER A 258 -1.18 -1.18 16.37
CA SER A 258 -1.38 -0.79 17.77
C SER A 258 -0.66 0.51 18.11
N TRP A 259 0.57 0.69 17.61
CA TRP A 259 1.31 1.94 17.78
C TRP A 259 0.68 3.09 17.01
N LEU A 260 0.20 2.84 15.78
CA LEU A 260 -0.53 3.85 15.02
C LEU A 260 -1.80 4.28 15.75
N PHE A 261 -2.57 3.31 16.24
CA PHE A 261 -3.75 3.58 17.07
C PHE A 261 -3.40 4.39 18.31
N HIS A 262 -2.28 4.09 18.98
CA HIS A 262 -1.80 4.87 20.11
C HIS A 262 -1.46 6.31 19.75
N GLU A 263 -0.73 6.54 18.64
CA GLU A 263 -0.40 7.89 18.18
C GLU A 263 -1.65 8.71 17.87
N ILE A 264 -2.65 8.10 17.26
CA ILE A 264 -3.90 8.77 16.92
C ILE A 264 -4.71 9.11 18.17
N THR A 265 -4.83 8.18 19.11
CA THR A 265 -5.70 8.31 20.28
C THR A 265 -5.09 9.16 21.39
N ALA A 266 -3.77 9.10 21.61
CA ALA A 266 -3.08 9.88 22.62
C ALA A 266 -2.52 11.20 22.06
N VAL A 267 -2.29 11.27 20.75
CA VAL A 267 -1.55 12.36 20.09
C VAL A 267 -0.16 12.53 20.71
N GLU A 268 0.47 11.39 20.94
CA GLU A 268 1.85 11.28 21.41
C GLU A 268 2.71 10.60 20.34
N PRO A 269 3.84 11.20 19.92
CA PRO A 269 4.73 10.57 18.96
C PRO A 269 5.43 9.37 19.57
N VAL A 270 5.62 8.32 18.76
CA VAL A 270 6.27 7.09 19.18
C VAL A 270 7.54 6.82 18.37
N ASN A 271 8.62 6.42 19.05
CA ASN A 271 9.74 5.80 18.37
C ASN A 271 9.47 4.29 18.21
N PHE A 272 8.80 3.90 17.12
CA PHE A 272 8.45 2.50 16.85
C PHE A 272 9.68 1.64 16.48
N ILE A 273 10.85 2.26 16.26
CA ILE A 273 12.11 1.55 16.03
C ILE A 273 12.64 1.01 17.37
N GLU A 274 12.64 1.84 18.40
CA GLU A 274 13.18 1.50 19.72
C GLU A 274 12.15 0.78 20.61
N LYS A 275 10.85 1.03 20.40
CA LYS A 275 9.79 0.37 21.16
C LYS A 275 9.49 -1.01 20.60
N THR A 276 10.18 -2.02 21.12
CA THR A 276 10.06 -3.43 20.70
C THR A 276 8.76 -4.10 21.18
N LEU A 277 8.11 -3.56 22.21
CA LEU A 277 6.83 -4.04 22.73
C LEU A 277 5.66 -3.19 22.19
N PRO A 278 4.43 -3.72 22.12
CA PRO A 278 3.24 -2.91 21.85
C PRO A 278 3.00 -1.87 22.97
N PRO A 279 2.24 -0.79 22.70
CA PRO A 279 1.86 0.16 23.74
C PRO A 279 1.08 -0.58 24.83
N LYS A 280 1.37 -0.29 26.11
CA LYS A 280 0.50 -0.75 27.20
C LYS A 280 -0.88 -0.16 26.98
N SER A 281 -1.88 -1.01 26.75
CA SER A 281 -3.24 -0.60 26.39
C SER A 281 -3.81 0.43 27.38
N PRO A 282 -3.96 1.71 27.01
CA PRO A 282 -4.84 2.65 27.71
C PRO A 282 -6.26 2.62 27.12
N TYR A 283 -6.48 1.88 26.02
CA TYR A 283 -7.69 1.90 25.19
C TYR A 283 -8.53 0.64 25.37
N PRO A 284 -9.86 0.72 25.22
CA PRO A 284 -10.71 -0.46 25.16
C PRO A 284 -10.31 -1.36 23.97
N ILE A 285 -10.10 -2.65 24.23
CA ILE A 285 -9.82 -3.66 23.18
C ILE A 285 -10.87 -3.61 22.07
N LYS A 286 -12.13 -3.31 22.42
CA LYS A 286 -13.24 -3.13 21.47
C LYS A 286 -12.95 -2.05 20.43
N ASP A 287 -12.41 -0.90 20.84
CA ASP A 287 -12.16 0.23 19.93
C ASP A 287 -11.00 -0.08 19.00
N PHE A 288 -9.97 -0.76 19.52
CA PHE A 288 -8.87 -1.25 18.70
C PHE A 288 -9.32 -2.31 17.68
N LEU A 289 -10.27 -3.18 18.05
CA LEU A 289 -10.85 -4.14 17.10
C LEU A 289 -11.63 -3.45 15.98
N VAL A 290 -12.45 -2.43 16.30
CA VAL A 290 -13.13 -1.62 15.28
C VAL A 290 -12.11 -0.95 14.35
N PHE A 291 -11.01 -0.44 14.92
CA PHE A 291 -9.89 0.12 14.17
C PHE A 291 -9.26 -0.92 13.22
N LEU A 292 -8.98 -2.14 13.67
CA LEU A 292 -8.46 -3.21 12.81
C LEU A 292 -9.45 -3.60 11.70
N GLU A 293 -10.75 -3.66 12.04
CA GLU A 293 -11.81 -4.04 11.11
C GLU A 293 -11.96 -3.10 9.93
N ASN A 294 -11.70 -1.82 10.20
CA ASN A 294 -11.68 -0.79 9.19
C ASN A 294 -10.65 -1.05 8.07
N PHE A 295 -9.55 -1.76 8.33
CA PHE A 295 -8.55 -2.09 7.30
C PHE A 295 -8.85 -3.39 6.54
N ARG A 296 -9.73 -4.24 7.08
CA ARG A 296 -10.05 -5.55 6.52
C ARG A 296 -11.21 -5.50 5.53
N SER A 297 -12.26 -4.73 5.83
CA SER A 297 -13.51 -4.75 5.05
C SER A 297 -13.95 -3.34 4.64
N ASP A 298 -14.26 -3.18 3.35
CA ASP A 298 -15.08 -2.07 2.87
C ASP A 298 -16.56 -2.41 3.10
N ASP A 299 -16.99 -2.34 4.37
CA ASP A 299 -18.41 -2.51 4.70
C ASP A 299 -19.22 -1.38 4.04
N ALA A 300 -20.29 -1.75 3.33
CA ALA A 300 -21.21 -0.80 2.70
C ALA A 300 -21.80 0.19 3.71
N LEU A 301 -21.91 -0.19 4.98
CA LEU A 301 -22.33 0.71 6.06
C LEU A 301 -21.28 1.79 6.35
N PHE A 302 -19.99 1.46 6.33
CA PHE A 302 -18.94 2.48 6.51
C PHE A 302 -18.82 3.39 5.29
N LEU A 303 -19.03 2.85 4.08
CA LEU A 303 -19.01 3.62 2.83
C LEU A 303 -20.18 4.61 2.71
N THR A 304 -21.30 4.36 3.41
CA THR A 304 -22.43 5.30 3.46
C THR A 304 -22.22 6.43 4.47
N ILE A 305 -21.42 6.21 5.51
CA ILE A 305 -21.10 7.23 6.53
C ILE A 305 -19.91 8.08 6.10
N PHE A 306 -18.88 7.45 5.51
CA PHE A 306 -17.71 8.12 4.96
C PHE A 306 -17.52 7.68 3.50
N PRO A 307 -17.82 8.55 2.52
CA PRO A 307 -17.67 8.18 1.12
C PRO A 307 -16.18 8.01 0.78
N PRO A 308 -15.86 7.11 -0.17
CA PRO A 308 -14.49 6.94 -0.63
C PRO A 308 -13.93 8.25 -1.22
N PRO A 309 -12.60 8.44 -1.19
CA PRO A 309 -11.99 9.65 -1.70
C PRO A 309 -12.27 9.82 -3.20
N THR A 310 -12.43 11.06 -3.64
CA THR A 310 -12.42 11.37 -5.06
C THR A 310 -11.03 11.12 -5.64
N GLU A 311 -10.95 10.45 -6.78
CA GLU A 311 -9.68 10.09 -7.42
C GLU A 311 -9.44 10.97 -8.65
N GLU A 312 -8.31 11.69 -8.69
CA GLU A 312 -8.00 12.66 -9.74
C GLU A 312 -6.51 12.64 -10.14
N ILE A 313 -6.18 13.30 -11.24
CA ILE A 313 -4.81 13.40 -11.74
C ILE A 313 -4.24 14.76 -11.38
N LYS A 314 -2.98 14.77 -10.96
CA LYS A 314 -2.20 15.99 -10.78
C LYS A 314 -1.99 16.66 -12.14
N VAL A 315 -2.54 17.86 -12.29
CA VAL A 315 -2.41 18.70 -13.51
C VAL A 315 -1.04 19.36 -13.54
#